data_AF-A0A7Y1TNI6-F1
#
_entry.id   AF-A0A7Y1TNI6-F1
#
_cell.length_a   1.000
_cell.length_b   1.000
_cell.length_c   1.000
_cell.angle_alpha   90.00
_cell.angle_beta   90.00
_cell.angle_gamma   90.00
#
_symmetry.space_group_name_H-M   'P 1'
#
loop_
_entity.id
_entity.type
_entity.pdbx_description
1 polymer ?
#
loop_
_entity_poly.entity_id
_entity_poly.type
_entity_poly.pdbx_seq_one_letter_code
_entity_poly.pdbx_strand_id
1 'polypeptide(L)'
;MKNLILILVFFSLLVSCGSKKTIISSKKEPVKTVAETKPKSKHTPREDIVVEKVPYADDLVYDLKKRKPKLHQSTLDYIEEYNDIAIAEMLRYEIPASITLAQGILESNSGRSRLTVKGNNHFGVKCHRSWKGKRIYHDDDARQE
;
A
#
# COMPACT_ATOMS: atom_id res chain seq x y z
N MET A 1 -35.96 -2.33 -43.85
CA MET A 1 -35.91 -1.07 -43.05
C MET A 1 -36.55 -1.22 -41.66
N LYS A 2 -37.71 -1.89 -41.50
CA LYS A 2 -38.35 -2.11 -40.19
C LYS A 2 -37.45 -2.87 -39.18
N ASN A 3 -36.69 -3.85 -39.64
CA ASN A 3 -35.80 -4.65 -38.76
C ASN A 3 -34.53 -3.87 -38.34
N LEU A 4 -34.12 -2.86 -39.11
CA LEU A 4 -32.98 -1.99 -38.77
C LEU A 4 -33.36 -1.00 -37.65
N ILE A 5 -34.59 -0.50 -37.69
CA ILE A 5 -35.16 0.36 -36.63
C ILE A 5 -35.27 -0.43 -35.31
N LEU A 6 -35.65 -1.71 -35.39
CA LEU A 6 -35.75 -2.60 -34.22
C LEU A 6 -34.38 -2.86 -33.55
N ILE A 7 -33.30 -2.98 -34.34
CA ILE A 7 -31.94 -3.18 -33.82
C ILE A 7 -31.41 -1.90 -33.15
N LEU A 8 -31.70 -0.72 -33.72
CA LEU A 8 -31.28 0.57 -33.13
C LEU A 8 -32.02 0.89 -31.83
N VAL A 9 -33.28 0.49 -31.68
CA VAL A 9 -34.05 0.61 -30.43
C VAL A 9 -33.56 -0.37 -29.36
N PHE A 10 -33.06 -1.54 -29.74
CA PHE A 10 -32.51 -2.50 -28.77
C PHE A 10 -31.14 -2.06 -28.21
N PHE A 11 -30.33 -1.38 -29.01
CA PHE A 11 -29.01 -0.90 -28.59
C PHE A 11 -29.07 0.33 -27.66
N SER A 12 -30.13 1.14 -27.73
CA SER A 12 -30.32 2.30 -26.83
C SER A 12 -30.72 1.92 -25.41
N LEU A 13 -31.19 0.68 -25.18
CA LEU A 13 -31.56 0.17 -23.85
C LEU A 13 -30.37 -0.32 -23.01
N LEU A 14 -29.17 -0.44 -23.60
CA LEU A 14 -27.97 -0.93 -22.90
C LEU A 14 -27.11 0.19 -22.29
N VAL A 15 -27.50 1.47 -22.43
CA VAL A 15 -26.75 2.63 -21.90
C VAL A 15 -27.45 3.26 -20.68
N SER A 16 -27.94 2.43 -19.75
CA SER A 16 -28.41 2.91 -18.44
C SER A 16 -27.87 2.03 -17.31
N CYS A 17 -26.58 2.23 -17.00
CA CYS A 17 -26.02 1.86 -15.71
C CYS A 17 -25.35 3.10 -15.11
N GLY A 18 -26.18 4.01 -14.59
CA GLY A 18 -25.73 5.12 -13.76
C GLY A 18 -25.53 4.64 -12.33
N SER A 19 -24.28 4.54 -11.88
CA SER A 19 -23.96 4.26 -10.47
C SER A 19 -24.38 5.44 -9.60
N LYS A 20 -25.40 5.25 -8.74
CA LYS A 20 -25.76 6.22 -7.69
C LYS A 20 -24.69 6.18 -6.60
N LYS A 21 -23.77 7.15 -6.61
CA LYS A 21 -22.91 7.42 -5.45
C LYS A 21 -23.77 7.99 -4.32
N THR A 22 -24.07 7.19 -3.31
CA THR A 22 -24.66 7.68 -2.06
C THR A 22 -23.55 8.33 -1.25
N ILE A 23 -23.50 9.66 -1.23
CA ILE A 23 -22.66 10.40 -0.29
C ILE A 23 -23.35 10.30 1.07
N ILE A 24 -22.78 9.50 1.98
CA ILE A 24 -23.14 9.58 3.40
C ILE A 24 -22.64 10.95 3.87
N SER A 25 -23.56 11.91 3.95
CA SER A 25 -23.32 13.19 4.62
C SER A 25 -23.25 12.92 6.13
N SER A 26 -22.05 12.65 6.62
CA SER A 26 -21.77 12.72 8.06
C SER A 26 -21.83 14.19 8.46
N LYS A 27 -22.77 14.54 9.35
CA LYS A 27 -22.79 15.85 10.01
C LYS A 27 -21.43 16.09 10.66
N LYS A 28 -20.65 17.02 10.12
CA LYS A 28 -19.47 17.57 10.81
C LYS A 28 -19.95 18.41 11.98
N GLU A 29 -19.60 18.02 13.20
CA GLU A 29 -19.51 18.97 14.30
C GLU A 29 -18.35 19.95 14.05
N PRO A 30 -18.44 21.21 14.52
CA PRO A 30 -17.44 22.22 14.23
C PRO A 30 -16.15 21.92 15.00
N VAL A 31 -15.18 21.29 14.34
CA VAL A 31 -13.79 21.29 14.79
C VAL A 31 -13.27 22.72 14.65
N LYS A 32 -12.99 23.34 15.80
CA LYS A 32 -12.42 24.69 15.89
C LYS A 32 -11.14 24.75 15.06
N THR A 33 -11.12 25.69 14.12
CA THR A 33 -9.95 26.10 13.35
C THR A 33 -8.88 26.63 14.30
N VAL A 34 -7.81 25.85 14.51
CA VAL A 34 -6.54 26.40 14.97
C VAL A 34 -5.69 26.65 13.74
N ALA A 35 -5.25 27.90 13.62
CA ALA A 35 -4.54 28.42 12.46
C ALA A 35 -3.32 27.57 12.09
N GLU A 36 -3.20 27.34 10.79
CA GLU A 36 -2.11 26.63 10.14
C GLU A 36 -0.83 27.47 10.21
N THR A 37 0.15 27.03 10.99
CA THR A 37 1.56 27.33 10.70
C THR A 37 2.22 26.04 10.29
N LYS A 38 2.34 25.81 8.97
CA LYS A 38 3.12 24.70 8.42
C LYS A 38 4.58 24.81 8.90
N PRO A 39 5.12 23.87 9.69
CA PRO A 39 6.56 23.78 9.81
C PRO A 39 7.07 23.08 8.55
N LYS A 40 7.87 23.79 7.76
CA LYS A 40 8.73 23.16 6.75
C LYS A 40 9.59 22.11 7.44
N SER A 41 9.26 20.83 7.27
CA SER A 41 10.02 19.72 7.82
C SER A 41 11.41 19.69 7.16
N LYS A 42 12.40 20.24 7.87
CA LYS A 42 13.81 20.06 7.54
C LYS A 42 14.15 18.62 7.91
N HIS A 43 14.42 17.77 6.92
CA HIS A 43 15.04 16.46 7.14
C HIS A 43 16.42 16.66 7.76
N THR A 44 16.45 16.56 9.08
CA THR A 44 17.67 16.38 9.87
C THR A 44 17.79 14.87 10.09
N PRO A 45 18.97 14.24 9.97
CA PRO A 45 19.16 12.85 10.34
C PRO A 45 18.85 12.69 11.83
N ARG A 46 17.63 12.26 12.14
CA ARG A 46 17.22 11.93 13.52
C ARG A 46 17.65 10.49 13.80
N GLU A 47 18.27 10.34 14.96
CA GLU A 47 18.92 9.15 15.51
C GLU A 47 18.23 7.83 15.15
N ASP A 48 19.04 6.79 14.97
CA ASP A 48 18.57 5.44 14.66
C ASP A 48 17.67 4.97 15.81
N ILE A 49 16.36 4.87 15.53
CA ILE A 49 15.41 4.29 16.48
C ILE A 49 15.81 2.82 16.63
N VAL A 50 16.38 2.47 17.79
CA VAL A 50 16.57 1.07 18.18
C VAL A 50 15.17 0.50 18.39
N VAL A 51 14.70 -0.29 17.43
CA VAL A 51 13.39 -0.95 17.52
C VAL A 51 13.54 -2.10 18.48
N GLU A 52 13.23 -1.85 19.75
CA GLU A 52 12.90 -2.94 20.67
C GLU A 52 11.63 -3.61 20.14
N LYS A 53 11.60 -4.95 20.13
CA LYS A 53 10.43 -5.72 19.68
C LYS A 53 9.17 -5.16 20.31
N VAL A 54 8.17 -4.81 19.50
CA VAL A 54 6.93 -4.27 20.04
C VAL A 54 6.20 -5.43 20.72
N PRO A 55 6.00 -5.43 22.05
CA PRO A 55 5.51 -6.61 22.78
C PRO A 55 4.14 -7.09 22.33
N TYR A 56 3.37 -6.21 21.68
CA TYR A 56 2.01 -6.48 21.21
C TYR A 56 1.91 -6.86 19.73
N ALA A 57 3.01 -6.80 18.97
CA ALA A 57 2.95 -7.11 17.55
C ALA A 57 2.66 -8.61 17.28
N ASP A 58 3.26 -9.50 18.07
CA ASP A 58 3.03 -10.94 18.00
C ASP A 58 1.55 -11.30 18.31
N ASP A 59 0.95 -10.64 19.30
CA ASP A 59 -0.47 -10.80 19.65
C ASP A 59 -1.40 -10.38 18.51
N LEU A 60 -1.07 -9.30 17.79
CA LEU A 60 -1.82 -8.85 16.62
C LEU A 60 -1.74 -9.84 15.47
N VAL A 61 -0.57 -10.46 15.25
CA VAL A 61 -0.40 -11.51 14.24
C VAL A 61 -1.23 -12.75 14.61
N TYR A 62 -1.24 -13.14 15.89
CA TYR A 62 -2.07 -14.26 16.36
C TYR A 62 -3.58 -13.99 16.16
N ASP A 63 -4.07 -12.81 16.55
CA ASP A 63 -5.46 -12.41 16.34
C ASP A 63 -5.83 -12.33 14.85
N LEU A 64 -4.92 -11.85 13.99
CA LEU A 64 -5.12 -11.86 12.54
C LEU A 64 -5.27 -13.29 11.98
N LYS A 65 -4.39 -14.22 12.39
CA LYS A 65 -4.46 -15.64 12.02
C LYS A 65 -5.82 -16.24 12.41
N LYS A 66 -6.32 -15.89 13.60
CA LYS A 66 -7.65 -16.31 14.09
C LYS A 66 -8.81 -15.72 13.28
N ARG A 67 -8.79 -14.42 12.98
CA ARG A 67 -9.87 -13.73 12.26
C ARG A 67 -9.92 -14.04 10.77
N LYS A 68 -8.77 -14.35 10.16
CA LYS A 68 -8.61 -14.57 8.72
C LYS A 68 -7.89 -15.89 8.43
N PRO A 69 -8.53 -17.05 8.70
CA PRO A 69 -7.89 -18.36 8.54
C PRO A 69 -7.54 -18.72 7.08
N LYS A 70 -8.08 -18.00 6.11
CA LYS A 70 -7.79 -18.17 4.67
C LYS A 70 -6.73 -17.20 4.15
N LEU A 71 -6.12 -16.38 5.01
CA LEU A 71 -5.05 -15.49 4.59
C LEU A 71 -3.85 -16.34 4.11
N HIS A 72 -3.23 -15.93 3.01
CA HIS A 72 -2.14 -16.69 2.43
C HIS A 72 -0.93 -16.71 3.40
N GLN A 73 -0.31 -17.88 3.57
CA GLN A 73 0.77 -18.05 4.56
C GLN A 73 1.92 -17.06 4.32
N SER A 74 2.33 -16.84 3.06
CA SER A 74 3.41 -15.88 2.78
C SER A 74 3.07 -14.44 3.19
N THR A 75 1.78 -14.06 3.18
CA THR A 75 1.37 -12.74 3.65
C THR A 75 1.47 -12.65 5.17
N LEU A 76 1.13 -13.71 5.88
CA LEU A 76 1.32 -13.79 7.33
C LEU A 76 2.81 -13.72 7.67
N ASP A 77 3.65 -14.50 7.00
CA ASP A 77 5.10 -14.52 7.21
C ASP A 77 5.71 -13.13 6.96
N TYR A 78 5.24 -12.43 5.92
CA TYR A 78 5.66 -11.07 5.63
C TYR A 78 5.26 -10.08 6.74
N ILE A 79 4.03 -10.17 7.25
CA ILE A 79 3.59 -9.30 8.35
C ILE A 79 4.41 -9.60 9.60
N GLU A 80 4.64 -10.87 9.92
CA GLU A 80 5.42 -11.31 11.08
C GLU A 80 6.87 -10.81 11.02
N GLU A 81 7.49 -10.82 9.85
CA GLU A 81 8.86 -10.35 9.64
C GLU A 81 8.99 -8.81 9.69
N TYR A 82 8.05 -8.08 9.07
CA TYR A 82 8.22 -6.64 8.82
C TYR A 82 7.38 -5.71 9.70
N ASN A 83 6.55 -6.24 10.62
CA ASN A 83 5.69 -5.40 11.45
C ASN A 83 6.48 -4.43 12.35
N ASP A 84 7.56 -4.88 12.98
CA ASP A 84 8.37 -4.06 13.89
C ASP A 84 8.99 -2.88 13.12
N ILE A 85 9.53 -3.15 11.93
CA ILE A 85 10.08 -2.13 11.03
C ILE A 85 8.99 -1.15 10.59
N ALA A 86 7.81 -1.64 10.20
CA ALA A 86 6.71 -0.79 9.79
C ALA A 86 6.20 0.11 10.94
N ILE A 87 6.20 -0.39 12.18
CA ILE A 87 5.85 0.39 13.38
C ILE A 87 6.91 1.43 13.67
N ALA A 88 8.19 1.09 13.59
CA ALA A 88 9.28 2.05 13.79
C ALA A 88 9.23 3.18 12.76
N GLU A 89 9.02 2.86 11.49
CA GLU A 89 8.86 3.83 10.42
C GLU A 89 7.60 4.68 10.60
N MET A 90 6.52 4.09 11.11
CA MET A 90 5.32 4.84 11.50
C MET A 90 5.61 5.87 12.59
N LEU A 91 6.35 5.51 13.62
CA LEU A 91 6.75 6.45 14.68
C LEU A 91 7.72 7.51 14.15
N ARG A 92 8.57 7.16 13.18
CA ARG A 92 9.57 8.07 12.60
C ARG A 92 8.99 9.08 11.62
N TYR A 93 8.08 8.64 10.76
CA TYR A 93 7.57 9.41 9.62
C TYR A 93 6.08 9.70 9.69
N GLU A 94 5.39 9.26 10.74
CA GLU A 94 3.95 9.46 10.95
C GLU A 94 3.08 8.83 9.84
N ILE A 95 3.62 7.82 9.14
CA ILE A 95 2.89 7.03 8.13
C ILE A 95 2.40 5.74 8.81
N PRO A 96 1.09 5.47 8.88
CA PRO A 96 0.56 4.28 9.53
C PRO A 96 1.26 2.99 9.06
N ALA A 97 1.69 2.14 10.00
CA ALA A 97 2.40 0.89 9.72
C ALA A 97 1.60 -0.03 8.77
N SER A 98 0.27 0.01 8.86
CA SER A 98 -0.64 -0.71 7.97
C SER A 98 -0.50 -0.32 6.50
N ILE A 99 -0.21 0.95 6.19
CA ILE A 99 0.02 1.42 4.82
C ILE A 99 1.34 0.85 4.30
N THR A 100 2.41 0.96 5.09
CA THR A 100 3.73 0.41 4.75
C THR A 100 3.67 -1.10 4.51
N LEU A 101 3.05 -1.85 5.42
CA LEU A 101 2.87 -3.29 5.28
C LEU A 101 2.01 -3.65 4.07
N ALA A 102 0.90 -2.97 3.84
CA ALA A 102 0.02 -3.25 2.71
C ALA A 102 0.73 -3.02 1.37
N GLN A 103 1.47 -1.91 1.24
CA GLN A 103 2.27 -1.64 0.04
C GLN A 103 3.39 -2.67 -0.11
N GLY A 104 4.12 -2.95 0.97
CA GLY A 104 5.17 -3.97 0.97
C GLY A 104 4.66 -5.31 0.48
N ILE A 105 3.53 -5.79 1.01
CA ILE A 105 2.87 -7.03 0.60
C ILE A 105 2.53 -7.03 -0.89
N LEU A 106 1.94 -5.93 -1.39
CA LEU A 106 1.49 -5.82 -2.78
C LEU A 106 2.68 -5.78 -3.76
N GLU A 107 3.61 -4.87 -3.55
CA GLU A 107 4.72 -4.60 -4.48
C GLU A 107 5.76 -5.72 -4.49
N SER A 108 5.93 -6.43 -3.36
CA SER A 108 6.91 -7.49 -3.22
C SER A 108 6.35 -8.90 -3.43
N ASN A 109 5.05 -9.04 -3.74
CA ASN A 109 4.34 -10.33 -3.69
C ASN A 109 4.57 -11.06 -2.35
N SER A 110 4.29 -10.36 -1.24
CA SER A 110 4.56 -10.83 0.13
C SER A 110 6.01 -11.31 0.32
N GLY A 111 6.98 -10.54 -0.17
CA GLY A 111 8.41 -10.79 -0.03
C GLY A 111 9.01 -11.77 -1.05
N ARG A 112 8.21 -12.29 -1.98
CA ARG A 112 8.59 -13.39 -2.87
C ARG A 112 9.03 -12.94 -4.27
N SER A 113 8.93 -11.65 -4.58
CA SER A 113 9.41 -11.12 -5.86
C SER A 113 10.92 -11.32 -6.01
N ARG A 114 11.39 -11.48 -7.25
CA ARG A 114 12.83 -11.66 -7.53
C ARG A 114 13.67 -10.51 -6.95
N LEU A 115 13.19 -9.28 -7.06
CA LEU A 115 13.87 -8.09 -6.55
C LEU A 115 13.99 -8.12 -5.02
N THR A 116 12.97 -8.62 -4.34
CA THR A 116 12.99 -8.77 -2.87
C THR A 116 13.92 -9.88 -2.44
N VAL A 117 13.75 -11.08 -2.98
CA VAL A 117 14.54 -12.27 -2.58
C VAL A 117 16.03 -12.10 -2.89
N LYS A 118 16.38 -11.50 -4.03
CA LYS A 118 17.79 -11.35 -4.46
C LYS A 118 18.42 -10.03 -4.02
N GLY A 119 17.62 -8.97 -3.83
CA GLY A 119 18.11 -7.60 -3.67
C GLY A 119 17.59 -6.87 -2.44
N ASN A 120 16.75 -7.51 -1.61
CA ASN A 120 16.01 -6.88 -0.52
C ASN A 120 15.27 -5.59 -0.97
N ASN A 121 14.83 -5.55 -2.23
CA ASN A 121 14.17 -4.41 -2.83
C ASN A 121 12.67 -4.69 -2.97
N HIS A 122 11.93 -4.39 -1.90
CA HIS A 122 10.50 -4.64 -1.78
C HIS A 122 9.64 -3.77 -2.69
N PHE A 123 10.11 -2.56 -2.99
CA PHE A 123 9.34 -1.52 -3.68
C PHE A 123 9.84 -1.22 -5.09
N GLY A 124 10.77 -2.03 -5.61
CA GLY A 124 11.34 -1.82 -6.95
C GLY A 124 12.08 -0.48 -7.10
N VAL A 125 12.68 0.04 -6.02
CA VAL A 125 13.38 1.33 -6.05
C VAL A 125 14.54 1.28 -7.05
N LYS A 126 14.50 2.17 -8.05
CA LYS A 126 15.52 2.25 -9.10
C LYS A 126 16.81 2.88 -8.56
N CYS A 127 17.96 2.39 -9.02
CA CYS A 127 19.26 2.94 -8.65
C CYS A 127 19.50 4.27 -9.37
N HIS A 128 19.64 5.38 -8.63
CA HIS A 128 20.03 6.67 -9.18
C HIS A 128 21.56 6.79 -9.34
N ARG A 129 22.03 7.85 -10.04
CA ARG A 129 23.47 8.09 -10.27
C ARG A 129 24.29 8.17 -8.96
N SER A 130 23.67 8.62 -7.87
CA SER A 130 24.30 8.71 -6.54
C SER A 130 24.37 7.38 -5.79
N TRP A 131 23.71 6.31 -6.27
CA TRP A 131 23.71 5.01 -5.60
C TRP A 131 25.05 4.28 -5.77
N LYS A 132 25.78 4.13 -4.66
CA LYS A 132 27.08 3.45 -4.59
C LYS A 132 27.00 2.01 -4.05
N GLY A 133 25.82 1.55 -3.65
CA GLY A 133 25.60 0.22 -3.09
C GLY A 133 25.47 -0.89 -4.15
N LYS A 134 25.13 -2.09 -3.69
CA LYS A 134 24.86 -3.25 -4.55
C LYS A 134 23.70 -2.94 -5.50
N ARG A 135 23.74 -3.54 -6.69
CA ARG A 135 22.74 -3.35 -7.74
C ARG A 135 22.21 -4.69 -8.21
N ILE A 136 20.95 -4.72 -8.59
CA ILE A 136 20.33 -5.84 -9.30
C ILE A 136 19.69 -5.27 -10.57
N TYR A 137 19.91 -5.95 -11.70
CA TYR A 137 19.27 -5.59 -12.96
C TYR A 137 17.98 -6.41 -13.12
N HIS A 138 16.95 -5.71 -13.57
CA HIS A 138 15.65 -6.27 -13.93
C HIS A 138 15.18 -5.49 -15.14
N ASP A 139 14.78 -6.22 -16.18
CA ASP A 139 14.23 -5.67 -17.40
C ASP A 139 12.73 -5.49 -17.17
N ASP A 140 12.31 -4.25 -16.88
CA ASP A 140 10.91 -3.86 -16.66
C ASP A 140 10.19 -3.53 -17.98
N ASP A 141 10.95 -3.34 -19.05
CA ASP A 141 10.45 -3.11 -20.40
C ASP A 141 10.23 -4.47 -21.07
N ALA A 142 8.98 -4.94 -21.08
CA ALA A 142 8.62 -6.07 -21.93
C ALA A 142 8.93 -5.70 -23.39
N ARG A 143 9.58 -6.61 -24.13
CA ARG A 143 9.79 -6.50 -25.58
C ARG A 143 8.46 -6.54 -26.36
N GLN A 144 7.57 -5.55 -26.23
CA GLN A 144 6.37 -5.33 -27.06
C GLN A 144 5.92 -3.85 -27.02
N GLU A 145 6.73 -2.94 -27.56
CA GLU A 145 6.18 -1.90 -28.44
C GLU A 145 6.11 -2.45 -29.87
#